data_AF-A0A2N5X7X5-F1
#
_entry.id   AF-A0A2N5X7X5-F1
#
_cell.length_a   1.000
_cell.length_b   1.000
_cell.length_c   1.000
_cell.angle_alpha   90.00
_cell.angle_beta   90.00
_cell.angle_gamma   90.00
#
_symmetry.space_group_name_H-M   'P 1'
#
loop_
_entity.id
_entity.type
_entity.pdbx_description
1 polymer ?
#
loop_
_entity_poly.entity_id
_entity_poly.type
_entity_poly.pdbx_seq_one_letter_code
_entity_poly.pdbx_strand_id
1 'polypeptide(L)'
;MTAIVANLKEFMKDTLGIDADEIALDEPLFSSGIVDSFSLVSLLSFIEGEFRIQIAPTEVTIDNFDSFDRILKYLDGKSVS
;
A
#
# COMPACT_ATOMS: atom_id res chain seq x y z
N MET A 1 3.34 0.97 12.98
CA MET A 1 2.14 1.17 12.13
C MET A 1 2.11 2.58 11.53
N THR A 2 2.20 3.66 12.31
CA THR A 2 2.17 5.04 11.77
C THR A 2 3.31 5.37 10.80
N ALA A 3 4.53 4.87 11.07
CA ALA A 3 5.69 5.10 10.19
C ALA A 3 5.53 4.44 8.81
N ILE A 4 4.87 3.28 8.74
CA ILE A 4 4.64 2.58 7.46
C ILE A 4 3.73 3.41 6.56
N VAL A 5 2.64 3.94 7.11
CA VAL A 5 1.72 4.80 6.36
C VAL A 5 2.43 6.07 5.90
N ALA A 6 3.26 6.68 6.75
CA ALA A 6 4.03 7.85 6.35
C ALA A 6 4.94 7.55 5.15
N ASN A 7 5.67 6.43 5.18
CA ASN A 7 6.53 5.99 4.08
C ASN A 7 5.72 5.73 2.79
N LEU A 8 4.54 5.12 2.91
CA LEU A 8 3.65 4.88 1.75
C LEU A 8 3.12 6.18 1.16
N LYS A 9 2.71 7.14 2.00
CA LYS A 9 2.23 8.46 1.56
C LYS A 9 3.34 9.25 0.88
N GLU A 10 4.55 9.23 1.45
CA GLU A 10 5.73 9.87 0.86
C GLU A 10 6.09 9.23 -0.48
N PHE A 11 6.08 7.89 -0.58
CA PHE A 11 6.30 7.19 -1.84
C PHE A 11 5.25 7.55 -2.91
N MET A 12 3.97 7.60 -2.52
CA MET A 12 2.89 8.01 -3.42
C MET A 12 3.09 9.44 -3.92
N LYS A 13 3.55 10.36 -3.07
CA LYS A 13 3.82 11.74 -3.45
C LYS A 13 5.04 11.88 -4.35
N ASP A 14 6.17 11.32 -3.94
CA ASP A 14 7.47 11.54 -4.60
C ASP A 14 7.67 10.68 -5.84
N THR A 15 7.12 9.45 -5.85
CA THR A 15 7.31 8.49 -6.95
C THR A 15 6.10 8.45 -7.88
N LEU A 16 4.88 8.52 -7.34
CA LEU A 16 3.66 8.39 -8.14
C LEU A 16 3.02 9.75 -8.48
N GLY A 17 3.45 10.84 -7.83
CA GLY A 17 2.85 12.17 -8.02
C GLY A 17 1.42 12.26 -7.47
N ILE A 18 1.04 11.36 -6.57
CA ILE A 18 -0.30 11.31 -5.94
C ILE A 18 -0.23 12.02 -4.59
N ASP A 19 -1.07 13.04 -4.41
CA ASP A 19 -1.19 13.71 -3.12
C ASP A 19 -1.93 12.82 -2.12
N ALA A 20 -1.15 12.13 -1.29
CA ALA A 20 -1.65 11.17 -0.31
C ALA A 20 -1.78 11.77 1.11
N ASP A 21 -1.46 13.06 1.30
CA ASP A 21 -1.45 13.68 2.62
C ASP A 21 -2.87 13.70 3.24
N GLU A 22 -3.89 13.98 2.42
CA GLU A 22 -5.30 14.06 2.84
C GLU A 22 -6.05 12.72 2.82
N ILE A 23 -5.49 11.67 2.23
CA ILE A 23 -6.16 10.36 2.12
C ILE A 23 -6.29 9.71 3.50
N ALA A 24 -7.51 9.30 3.86
CA ALA A 24 -7.75 8.59 5.12
C ALA A 24 -7.25 7.13 5.08
N LEU A 25 -7.05 6.52 6.24
CA LEU A 25 -6.48 5.16 6.32
C LEU A 25 -7.43 4.08 5.77
N ASP A 26 -8.72 4.28 5.94
CA ASP A 26 -9.80 3.42 5.49
C ASP A 26 -10.33 3.81 4.10
N GLU A 27 -9.80 4.90 3.53
CA GLU A 27 -10.20 5.38 2.23
C GLU A 27 -9.76 4.40 1.13
N PRO A 28 -10.68 4.05 0.21
CA PRO A 28 -10.31 3.20 -0.90
C PRO A 28 -9.28 3.90 -1.79
N LEU A 29 -8.25 3.19 -2.20
CA LEU A 29 -7.17 3.65 -3.07
C LEU A 29 -7.41 3.17 -4.50
N PHE A 30 -7.78 1.90 -4.64
CA PHE A 30 -7.95 1.23 -5.92
C PHE A 30 -9.35 1.44 -6.48
N SER A 31 -10.35 1.13 -5.66
CA SER A 31 -11.75 1.21 -6.07
C SER A 31 -12.25 2.65 -6.23
N SER A 32 -11.56 3.63 -5.62
CA SER A 32 -11.79 5.06 -5.83
C SER A 32 -11.10 5.60 -7.09
N GLY A 33 -10.12 4.88 -7.64
CA GLY A 33 -9.31 5.32 -8.78
C GLY A 33 -8.17 6.29 -8.41
N ILE A 34 -7.83 6.44 -7.12
CA ILE A 34 -6.64 7.20 -6.69
C ILE A 34 -5.36 6.54 -7.20
N VAL A 35 -5.30 5.21 -7.11
CA VAL A 35 -4.17 4.39 -7.53
C VAL A 35 -4.59 3.54 -8.73
N ASP A 36 -3.81 3.62 -9.80
CA ASP A 36 -3.99 2.79 -11.00
C ASP A 36 -3.17 1.49 -10.93
N SER A 37 -3.39 0.59 -11.89
CA SER A 37 -2.71 -0.70 -11.95
C SER A 37 -1.18 -0.60 -11.97
N PHE A 38 -0.62 0.46 -12.55
CA PHE A 38 0.84 0.67 -12.60
C PHE A 38 1.39 1.15 -11.26
N SER A 39 0.70 2.12 -10.66
CA SER A 39 1.02 2.69 -9.36
C SER A 39 0.98 1.62 -8.26
N LEU A 40 0.06 0.64 -8.35
CA LEU A 40 0.05 -0.51 -7.46
C LEU A 40 1.29 -1.37 -7.59
N VAL A 41 1.71 -1.70 -8.80
CA VAL A 41 2.91 -2.54 -8.99
C VAL A 41 4.12 -1.85 -8.38
N SER A 42 4.23 -0.53 -8.54
CA SER A 42 5.26 0.28 -7.89
C SER A 42 5.14 0.27 -6.35
N LEU A 43 3.93 0.43 -5.82
CA LEU A 43 3.66 0.39 -4.38
C LEU A 43 3.99 -0.98 -3.76
N LEU A 44 3.60 -2.06 -4.44
CA LEU A 44 3.90 -3.43 -4.05
C LEU A 44 5.42 -3.66 -4.03
N SER A 45 6.13 -3.22 -5.09
CA SER A 45 7.58 -3.34 -5.16
C SER A 45 8.29 -2.56 -4.04
N PHE A 46 7.76 -1.38 -3.69
CA PHE A 46 8.26 -0.60 -2.55
C PHE A 46 8.06 -1.34 -1.23
N ILE A 47 6.86 -1.88 -0.98
CA ILE A 47 6.54 -2.66 0.20
C ILE A 47 7.42 -3.93 0.30
N GLU A 48 7.57 -4.67 -0.79
CA GLU A 48 8.43 -5.86 -0.84
C GLU A 48 9.88 -5.52 -0.48
N GLY A 49 10.41 -4.41 -1.02
CA GLY A 49 11.76 -3.94 -0.72
C GLY A 49 11.95 -3.48 0.73
N GLU A 50 11.00 -2.69 1.24
CA GLU A 50 11.06 -2.10 2.58
C GLU A 50 10.90 -3.17 3.68
N PHE A 51 9.97 -4.10 3.51
CA PHE A 51 9.68 -5.14 4.51
C PHE A 51 10.41 -6.46 4.23
N ARG A 52 11.13 -6.57 3.12
CA ARG A 52 11.80 -7.81 2.66
C ARG A 52 10.84 -9.00 2.61
N ILE A 53 9.60 -8.75 2.19
CA ILE A 53 8.57 -9.77 1.99
C ILE A 53 8.37 -10.05 0.50
N GLN A 54 7.69 -11.15 0.20
CA GLN A 54 7.15 -11.42 -1.13
C GLN A 54 5.63 -11.40 -1.09
N ILE A 55 5.03 -10.63 -1.98
CA ILE A 55 3.59 -10.51 -2.15
C ILE A 55 3.21 -11.37 -3.35
N ALA A 56 2.49 -12.45 -3.12
CA ALA A 56 2.03 -13.28 -4.22
C ALA A 56 0.98 -12.52 -5.04
N PRO A 57 0.98 -12.59 -6.38
CA PRO A 57 -0.04 -11.94 -7.21
C PRO A 57 -1.48 -12.31 -6.84
N THR A 58 -1.68 -13.52 -6.30
CA THR A 58 -2.99 -14.00 -5.81
C THR A 58 -3.44 -13.33 -4.51
N GLU A 59 -2.52 -12.73 -3.75
CA GLU A 59 -2.81 -12.00 -2.51
C GLU A 59 -3.14 -10.53 -2.78
N VAL A 60 -2.81 -10.02 -3.97
CA VAL A 60 -3.11 -8.66 -4.41
C VAL A 60 -4.59 -8.54 -4.76
N THR A 61 -5.42 -8.37 -3.73
CA THR A 61 -6.86 -8.23 -3.84
C THR A 61 -7.34 -6.93 -3.22
N ILE A 62 -8.55 -6.50 -3.59
CA ILE A 62 -9.22 -5.35 -2.98
C ILE A 62 -9.34 -5.54 -1.46
N ASP A 63 -9.52 -6.78 -0.99
CA ASP A 63 -9.59 -7.11 0.44
C ASP A 63 -8.29 -6.83 1.21
N ASN A 64 -7.14 -6.93 0.55
CA ASN A 64 -5.82 -6.75 1.19
C ASN A 64 -5.15 -5.41 0.85
N PHE A 65 -5.44 -4.79 -0.29
CA PHE A 65 -4.67 -3.66 -0.82
C PHE A 65 -5.50 -2.42 -1.19
N ASP A 66 -6.82 -2.42 -0.96
CA ASP A 66 -7.65 -1.27 -1.33
C ASP A 66 -7.55 -0.09 -0.36
N SER A 67 -6.90 -0.21 0.80
CA SER A 67 -6.68 0.94 1.70
C SER A 67 -5.40 0.79 2.50
N PHE A 68 -4.89 1.89 3.08
CA PHE A 68 -3.71 1.83 3.93
C PHE A 68 -3.91 0.89 5.12
N ASP A 69 -5.09 0.90 5.75
CA ASP A 69 -5.42 0.00 6.85
C ASP A 69 -5.39 -1.49 6.44
N ARG A 70 -5.88 -1.81 5.23
CA ARG A 70 -5.84 -3.17 4.70
C ARG A 70 -4.41 -3.62 4.45
N ILE A 71 -3.58 -2.75 3.86
CA ILE A 71 -2.16 -3.00 3.63
C ILE A 71 -1.46 -3.25 4.96
N LEU A 72 -1.67 -2.38 5.96
CA LEU A 72 -1.10 -2.56 7.29
C LEU A 72 -1.49 -3.89 7.93
N LYS A 73 -2.76 -4.27 7.82
CA LYS A 73 -3.26 -5.55 8.34
C LYS A 73 -2.64 -6.75 7.63
N TYR A 74 -2.46 -6.67 6.32
CA TYR A 74 -1.76 -7.69 5.54
C TYR A 74 -0.30 -7.83 5.99
N LEU A 75 0.41 -6.72 6.18
CA LEU A 75 1.80 -6.71 6.63
C LEU A 75 1.97 -7.24 8.06
N ASP A 76 1.05 -6.90 8.96
CA ASP A 76 1.04 -7.42 10.32
C ASP A 76 0.85 -8.94 10.33
N GLY A 77 -0.04 -9.46 9.47
CA GLY A 77 -0.26 -10.89 9.30
C GLY A 77 0.95 -11.65 8.71
N LYS A 78 1.80 -10.98 7.91
CA LYS A 78 3.06 -11.56 7.39
C LYS A 78 4.22 -11.52 8.39
N SER A 79 4.17 -10.63 9.38
CA SER A 79 5.25 -10.43 10.36
C SER A 79 5.18 -11.36 11.58
N VAL A 80 4.25 -12.31 11.61
CA VAL A 80 4.15 -13.33 12.67
C VAL A 80 4.73 -14.65 12.19
N SER A 81 6.06 -14.79 12.28
CA SER A 81 6.79 -16.06 12.45
C SER A 81 8.19 -15.77 12.99
#